data_AF-A0A357CUV9-F1
#
_entry.id   AF-A0A357CUV9-F1
#
_cell.length_a   1.000
_cell.length_b   1.000
_cell.length_c   1.000
_cell.angle_alpha   90.00
_cell.angle_beta   90.00
_cell.angle_gamma   90.00
#
_symmetry.space_group_name_H-M   'P 1'
#
loop_
_entity.id
_entity.type
_entity.pdbx_description
1 polymer ?
#
loop_
_entity_poly.entity_id
_entity_poly.type
_entity_poly.pdbx_seq_one_letter_code
_entity_poly.pdbx_strand_id
1 'polypeptide(L)'
;ISLAEAVSASAMTMISVCALIVVFSVLGELALYTLRFKGFYKVLVKGFFEFTTGCAMATELELYAKSAVVSIIIGFSGLCVIMQVISVIRGKLSARMYIAGRFFNAAVIGLLSLVFGTT
;
A
#
# COMPACT_ATOMS: atom_id res chain seq x y z
N ILE A 1 9.99 16.71 26.30
CA ILE A 1 8.95 16.91 25.28
C ILE A 1 7.73 17.44 26.00
N SER A 2 7.33 18.67 25.72
CA SER A 2 6.07 19.21 26.26
C SER A 2 4.88 18.54 25.58
N LEU A 3 3.70 18.55 26.23
CA LEU A 3 2.47 18.05 25.61
C LEU A 3 2.20 18.73 24.26
N ALA A 4 2.45 20.05 24.17
CA ALA A 4 2.28 20.82 22.95
C ALA A 4 3.19 20.34 21.80
N GLU A 5 4.46 20.05 22.10
CA GLU A 5 5.40 19.51 21.13
C GLU A 5 4.97 18.12 20.62
N ALA A 6 4.51 17.25 21.52
CA ALA A 6 4.04 15.91 21.15
C ALA A 6 2.82 15.98 20.21
N VAL A 7 1.83 16.82 20.55
CA VAL A 7 0.62 17.02 19.73
C VAL A 7 0.99 17.59 18.36
N SER A 8 1.86 18.61 18.32
CA SER A 8 2.32 19.21 17.06
C SER A 8 3.05 18.19 16.18
N ALA A 9 3.91 17.34 16.75
CA ALA A 9 4.62 16.31 16.00
C ALA A 9 3.65 15.28 15.39
N SER A 10 2.70 14.78 16.19
CA SER A 10 1.69 13.83 15.70
C SER A 10 0.80 14.43 14.60
N ALA A 11 0.40 15.69 14.73
CA ALA A 11 -0.38 16.39 13.70
C ALA A 11 0.38 16.47 12.37
N MET A 12 1.68 16.83 12.41
CA MET A 12 2.51 16.89 11.21
C MET A 12 2.73 15.52 10.56
N THR A 13 2.84 14.46 11.37
CA THR A 13 2.89 13.09 10.85
C THR A 13 1.59 12.75 10.11
N MET A 14 0.43 13.03 10.69
CA MET A 14 -0.86 12.72 10.05
C MET A 14 -1.08 13.50 8.75
N ILE A 15 -0.73 14.79 8.74
CA ILE A 15 -0.77 15.60 7.52
C ILE A 15 0.09 14.95 6.42
N SER A 16 1.30 14.50 6.76
CA SER A 16 2.21 13.87 5.80
C SER A 16 1.67 12.53 5.27
N VAL A 17 1.11 11.70 6.15
CA VAL A 17 0.49 10.40 5.78
C VAL A 17 -0.69 10.64 4.85
N CYS A 18 -1.62 11.52 5.23
CA CYS A 18 -2.81 11.84 4.44
C CYS A 18 -2.44 12.44 3.08
N ALA A 19 -1.48 13.36 3.04
CA ALA A 19 -1.02 13.97 1.79
C ALA A 19 -0.50 12.90 0.81
N LEU A 20 0.33 11.96 1.30
CA LEU A 20 0.86 10.89 0.46
C LEU A 20 -0.23 9.90 0.03
N ILE A 21 -1.18 9.55 0.89
CA ILE A 21 -2.34 8.72 0.51
C ILE A 21 -3.12 9.39 -0.63
N VAL A 22 -3.42 10.70 -0.51
CA VAL A 22 -4.17 11.45 -1.54
C VAL A 22 -3.42 11.48 -2.86
N VAL A 23 -2.13 11.86 -2.84
CA VAL A 23 -1.32 11.94 -4.07
C VAL A 23 -1.26 10.60 -4.78
N PHE A 24 -0.93 9.52 -4.06
CA PHE A 24 -0.83 8.20 -4.68
C PHE A 24 -2.19 7.64 -5.09
N SER A 25 -3.29 7.94 -4.38
CA SER A 25 -4.64 7.55 -4.80
C SER A 25 -5.02 8.21 -6.14
N VAL A 26 -4.71 9.49 -6.31
CA VAL A 26 -4.92 10.23 -7.57
C VAL A 26 -4.04 9.69 -8.69
N LEU A 27 -2.75 9.41 -8.42
CA LEU A 27 -1.86 8.78 -9.39
C LEU A 27 -2.36 7.39 -9.81
N GLY A 28 -2.90 6.61 -8.88
CA GLY A 28 -3.52 5.33 -9.15
C GLY A 28 -4.73 5.46 -10.07
N GLU A 29 -5.61 6.44 -9.85
CA GLU A 29 -6.72 6.74 -10.76
C GLU A 29 -6.23 7.17 -12.14
N LEU A 30 -5.21 8.04 -12.21
CA LEU A 30 -4.64 8.49 -13.47
C LEU A 30 -4.03 7.32 -14.27
N ALA A 31 -3.36 6.38 -13.60
CA ALA A 31 -2.82 5.18 -14.21
C ALA A 31 -3.94 4.29 -14.77
N LEU A 32 -5.03 4.09 -14.03
CA LEU A 32 -6.19 3.33 -14.50
C LEU A 32 -6.87 4.01 -15.70
N TYR A 33 -7.03 5.32 -15.66
CA TYR A 33 -7.64 6.09 -16.75
C TYR A 33 -6.83 5.95 -18.05
N THR A 34 -5.50 6.02 -17.94
CA THR A 34 -4.59 5.96 -19.10
C THR A 34 -4.49 4.55 -19.69
N LEU A 35 -4.33 3.53 -18.83
CA LEU A 35 -4.05 2.15 -19.26
C LEU A 35 -5.32 1.29 -19.37
N ARG A 36 -6.47 1.81 -18.94
CA ARG A 36 -7.80 1.16 -19.02
C ARG A 36 -7.85 -0.26 -18.44
N PHE A 37 -7.10 -0.50 -17.36
CA PHE A 37 -7.12 -1.79 -16.67
C PHE A 37 -8.52 -2.13 -16.13
N LYS A 38 -8.90 -3.41 -16.20
CA LYS A 38 -10.20 -3.92 -15.76
C LYS A 38 -10.04 -5.09 -14.79
N GLY A 39 -11.09 -5.33 -13.99
CA GLY A 39 -11.19 -6.47 -13.08
C GLY A 39 -10.00 -6.57 -12.13
N PHE A 40 -9.40 -7.74 -12.06
CA PHE A 40 -8.26 -8.06 -11.19
C PHE A 40 -7.09 -7.07 -11.29
N TYR A 41 -6.67 -6.71 -12.51
CA TYR A 41 -5.54 -5.79 -12.71
C TYR A 41 -5.84 -4.38 -12.19
N LYS A 42 -7.10 -3.94 -12.26
CA LYS A 42 -7.54 -2.66 -11.70
C LYS A 42 -7.27 -2.62 -10.19
N VAL A 43 -7.62 -3.70 -9.49
CA VAL A 43 -7.43 -3.84 -8.04
C VAL A 43 -5.95 -3.82 -7.67
N LEU A 44 -5.12 -4.58 -8.40
CA LEU A 44 -3.68 -4.62 -8.15
C LEU A 44 -3.02 -3.27 -8.39
N VAL A 45 -3.35 -2.57 -9.48
CA VAL A 45 -2.80 -1.24 -9.75
C VAL A 45 -3.21 -0.27 -8.66
N LYS A 46 -4.46 -0.28 -8.22
CA LYS A 46 -4.89 0.60 -7.12
C LYS A 46 -4.16 0.27 -5.83
N GLY A 47 -4.07 -1.01 -5.46
CA GLY A 47 -3.32 -1.44 -4.27
C GLY A 47 -1.82 -1.17 -4.33
N PHE A 48 -1.23 -1.18 -5.53
CA PHE A 48 0.17 -0.83 -5.73
C PHE A 48 0.44 0.64 -5.42
N PHE A 49 -0.43 1.56 -5.85
CA PHE A 49 -0.27 2.98 -5.52
C PHE A 49 -0.70 3.28 -4.09
N GLU A 50 -1.92 2.86 -3.72
CA GLU A 50 -2.53 3.10 -2.41
C GLU A 50 -3.25 1.84 -1.93
N PHE A 51 -2.66 1.18 -0.93
CA PHE A 51 -3.06 -0.17 -0.53
C PHE A 51 -4.47 -0.24 0.05
N THR A 52 -4.95 0.81 0.74
CA THR A 52 -6.27 0.83 1.40
C THR A 52 -7.40 0.74 0.38
N THR A 53 -7.33 1.56 -0.67
CA THR A 53 -8.29 1.58 -1.78
C THR A 53 -8.22 0.27 -2.56
N GLY A 54 -7.02 -0.26 -2.80
CA GLY A 54 -6.85 -1.57 -3.41
C GLY A 54 -7.53 -2.69 -2.62
N CYS A 55 -7.38 -2.71 -1.29
CA CYS A 55 -8.03 -3.68 -0.43
C CYS A 55 -9.56 -3.53 -0.46
N ALA A 56 -10.08 -2.30 -0.43
CA ALA A 56 -11.51 -2.04 -0.55
C ALA A 56 -12.06 -2.59 -1.86
N MET A 57 -11.36 -2.37 -2.98
CA MET A 57 -11.76 -2.89 -4.29
C MET A 57 -11.62 -4.40 -4.44
N ALA A 58 -10.70 -5.03 -3.70
CA ALA A 58 -10.56 -6.48 -3.69
C ALA A 58 -11.81 -7.19 -3.14
N THR A 59 -12.68 -6.48 -2.41
CA THR A 59 -13.97 -7.02 -1.94
C THR A 59 -14.92 -7.38 -3.08
N GLU A 60 -14.72 -6.82 -4.28
CA GLU A 60 -15.51 -7.11 -5.48
C GLU A 60 -15.03 -8.36 -6.24
N LEU A 61 -13.88 -8.93 -5.87
CA LEU A 61 -13.34 -10.15 -6.47
C LEU A 61 -13.96 -11.42 -5.84
N GLU A 62 -13.86 -12.53 -6.56
CA GLU A 62 -14.26 -13.86 -6.07
C GLU A 62 -13.53 -14.23 -4.78
N LEU A 63 -14.17 -15.06 -3.94
CA LEU A 63 -13.73 -15.36 -2.57
C LEU A 63 -12.27 -15.87 -2.50
N TYR A 64 -11.91 -16.79 -3.40
CA TYR A 64 -10.56 -17.37 -3.45
C TYR A 64 -9.48 -16.36 -3.87
N ALA A 65 -9.80 -15.46 -4.79
CA ALA A 65 -8.88 -14.41 -5.21
C ALA A 65 -8.80 -13.28 -4.17
N LYS A 66 -9.88 -13.03 -3.43
CA LYS A 66 -10.00 -11.92 -2.47
C LYS A 66 -8.95 -12.00 -1.36
N SER A 67 -8.81 -13.14 -0.68
CA SER A 67 -7.87 -13.28 0.44
C SER A 67 -6.42 -13.12 -0.02
N ALA A 68 -6.05 -13.81 -1.11
CA ALA A 68 -4.71 -13.73 -1.68
C ALA A 68 -4.37 -12.32 -2.18
N VAL A 69 -5.29 -11.64 -2.87
CA VAL A 69 -5.07 -10.28 -3.39
C VAL A 69 -4.90 -9.27 -2.26
N VAL A 70 -5.78 -9.30 -1.25
CA VAL A 70 -5.66 -8.42 -0.08
C VAL A 70 -4.33 -8.65 0.63
N SER A 71 -3.96 -9.92 0.82
CA SER A 71 -2.68 -10.33 1.43
C SER A 71 -1.46 -9.82 0.66
N ILE A 72 -1.47 -9.90 -0.67
CA ILE A 72 -0.41 -9.35 -1.53
C ILE A 72 -0.34 -7.82 -1.40
N ILE A 73 -1.48 -7.13 -1.49
CA ILE A 73 -1.56 -5.67 -1.41
C ILE A 73 -1.05 -5.17 -0.05
N ILE A 74 -1.47 -5.80 1.05
CA ILE A 74 -1.02 -5.46 2.40
C ILE A 74 0.48 -5.76 2.56
N GLY A 75 0.94 -6.91 2.07
CA GLY A 75 2.35 -7.30 2.14
C GLY A 75 3.27 -6.33 1.42
N PHE A 76 2.84 -5.79 0.28
CA PHE A 76 3.55 -4.73 -0.44
C PHE A 76 3.42 -3.36 0.25
N SER A 77 2.28 -3.10 0.90
CA SER A 77 1.93 -1.88 1.64
C SER A 77 1.71 -0.62 0.78
N GLY A 78 1.86 -0.71 -0.54
CA GLY A 78 1.62 0.40 -1.47
C GLY A 78 2.76 1.42 -1.53
N LEU A 79 2.86 2.12 -2.67
CA LEU A 79 3.86 3.17 -2.88
C LEU A 79 3.69 4.35 -1.91
N CYS A 80 2.45 4.64 -1.50
CA CYS A 80 2.17 5.68 -0.52
C CYS A 80 2.93 5.47 0.80
N VAL A 81 2.92 4.26 1.35
CA VAL A 81 3.61 3.92 2.60
C VAL A 81 5.11 3.83 2.38
N ILE A 82 5.55 3.27 1.24
CA ILE A 82 6.97 3.21 0.91
C ILE A 82 7.59 4.62 0.89
N MET A 83 6.90 5.58 0.27
CA MET A 83 7.37 6.97 0.23
C MET A 83 7.32 7.64 1.60
N GLN A 84 6.29 7.37 2.42
CA GLN A 84 6.24 7.85 3.81
C GLN A 84 7.50 7.41 4.57
N VAL A 85 7.85 6.13 4.48
CA VAL A 85 9.03 5.57 5.17
C VAL A 85 10.34 6.15 4.64
N ILE A 86 10.50 6.25 3.32
CA ILE A 86 11.70 6.84 2.71
C ILE A 86 11.88 8.30 3.14
N SER A 87 10.79 9.08 3.19
CA SER A 87 10.82 10.50 3.56
C SER A 87 11.26 10.73 5.02
N VAL A 88 10.94 9.79 5.91
CA VAL A 88 11.29 9.84 7.33
C VAL A 88 12.71 9.32 7.58
N ILE A 89 13.10 8.23 6.92
CA ILE A 89 14.39 7.56 7.16
C ILE A 89 15.58 8.34 6.58
N ARG A 90 15.37 9.17 5.54
CA ARG A 90 16.37 10.10 4.95
C ARG A 90 17.76 9.47 4.73
N GLY A 91 17.81 8.30 4.09
CA GLY A 91 19.07 7.66 3.69
C GLY A 91 19.73 6.76 4.75
N LYS A 92 19.17 6.64 5.96
CA LYS A 92 19.64 5.64 6.95
C LYS A 92 19.34 4.19 6.54
N LEU A 93 18.48 3.97 5.55
CA LEU A 93 18.17 2.67 4.96
C LEU A 93 18.23 2.79 3.44
N SER A 94 18.74 1.75 2.78
CA SER A 94 18.70 1.65 1.32
C SER A 94 17.25 1.52 0.85
N ALA A 95 16.75 2.53 0.14
CA ALA A 95 15.40 2.51 -0.45
C ALA A 95 15.19 1.31 -1.36
N ARG A 96 16.23 0.89 -2.10
CA ARG A 96 16.17 -0.28 -3.00
C ARG A 96 15.94 -1.57 -2.23
N MET A 97 16.71 -1.80 -1.15
CA MET A 97 16.56 -2.99 -0.32
C MET A 97 15.21 -3.02 0.39
N TYR A 98 14.73 -1.85 0.83
CA TYR A 98 13.42 -1.73 1.45
C TYR A 98 12.29 -2.09 0.47
N ILE A 99 12.32 -1.53 -0.74
CA ILE A 99 11.33 -1.83 -1.79
C ILE A 99 11.38 -3.32 -2.18
N ALA A 100 12.57 -3.86 -2.39
CA ALA A 100 12.74 -5.28 -2.69
C ALA A 100 12.17 -6.15 -1.55
N GLY A 101 12.45 -5.80 -0.30
CA GLY A 101 11.89 -6.46 0.88
C GLY A 101 10.36 -6.43 0.90
N ARG A 102 9.72 -5.33 0.47
CA ARG A 102 8.25 -5.25 0.34
C ARG A 102 7.70 -6.17 -0.75
N PHE A 103 8.39 -6.32 -1.87
CA PHE A 103 8.01 -7.31 -2.90
C PHE A 103 8.15 -8.74 -2.39
N PHE A 104 9.25 -9.08 -1.70
CA PHE A 104 9.40 -10.39 -1.08
C PHE A 104 8.32 -10.65 -0.02
N ASN A 105 8.02 -9.65 0.82
CA ASN A 105 6.98 -9.74 1.83
C ASN A 105 5.59 -9.98 1.21
N ALA A 106 5.26 -9.26 0.12
CA ALA A 106 4.03 -9.48 -0.63
C ALA A 106 3.92 -10.90 -1.19
N ALA A 107 5.01 -11.43 -1.74
CA ALA A 107 5.04 -12.80 -2.27
C ALA A 107 4.85 -13.84 -1.16
N VAL A 108 5.58 -13.72 -0.04
CA VAL A 108 5.49 -14.66 1.09
C VAL A 108 4.09 -14.64 1.71
N ILE A 109 3.54 -13.46 2.02
CA ILE A 109 2.21 -13.33 2.62
C ILE A 109 1.12 -13.79 1.64
N GLY A 110 1.25 -13.47 0.35
CA GLY A 110 0.35 -13.95 -0.69
C GLY A 110 0.31 -15.48 -0.79
N LEU A 111 1.48 -16.14 -0.78
CA LEU A 111 1.58 -17.60 -0.79
C LEU A 111 0.96 -18.23 0.46
N LEU A 112 1.27 -17.69 1.64
CA LEU A 112 0.67 -18.16 2.89
C LEU A 112 -0.86 -17.99 2.89
N SER A 113 -1.37 -16.90 2.32
CA SER A 113 -2.81 -16.68 2.19
C SER A 113 -3.51 -17.68 1.26
N LEU A 114 -2.81 -18.27 0.28
CA LEU A 114 -3.39 -19.35 -0.53
C LEU A 114 -3.52 -20.66 0.26
N VAL A 115 -2.65 -20.87 1.25
CA VAL A 115 -2.66 -22.07 2.11
C VAL A 115 -3.67 -21.93 3.25
N PHE A 116 -3.76 -20.75 3.86
CA PHE A 116 -4.56 -20.52 5.08
C PHE A 116 -5.82 -19.67 4.88
N GLY A 117 -5.95 -18.97 3.76
CA GLY A 117 -7.02 -17.98 3.52
C GLY A 117 -8.27 -18.52 2.82
N THR A 118 -8.48 -19.85 2.82
CA THR A 118 -9.60 -20.53 2.14
C THR A 118 -10.67 -21.07 3.10
N THR A 119 -10.66 -20.68 4.39
CA THR A 119 -11.73 -21.01 5.34
C THR A 119 -12.90 -20.04 5.26
#